data_AF-A0A7I7NNB7-F1
#
_entry.id   AF-A0A7I7NNB7-F1
#
_cell.length_a   1.000
_cell.length_b   1.000
_cell.length_c   1.000
_cell.angle_alpha   90.00
_cell.angle_beta   90.00
_cell.angle_gamma   90.00
#
_symmetry.space_group_name_H-M   'P 1'
#
loop_
_entity.id
_entity.type
_entity.pdbx_description
1 polymer ?
#
loop_
_entity_poly.entity_id
_entity_poly.type
_entity_poly.pdbx_seq_one_letter_code
_entity_poly.pdbx_strand_id
1 'polypeptide(L)'
;MDLSAWPAGTRLVLRKERPHPGAQLRFTDSDGHRVTGFLTDTADGAIPGQLAGLELRHRQHARVEDRIRQAKATGLRNLPFSAFDANAAWLEIVLAATDLIAWTKLIGFTEDPDLARCEIAAFRYRVLHVAARITRGARQVRLRIDATWRWAKAITAAWIRIRAAFT
;
A
#
# COMPACT_ATOMS: atom_id res chain seq x y z
N MET A 1 19.28 8.23 27.49
CA MET A 1 19.65 7.39 26.33
C MET A 1 20.84 8.07 25.69
N ASP A 2 21.92 7.34 25.42
CA ASP A 2 23.06 7.90 24.68
C ASP A 2 22.77 7.84 23.17
N LEU A 3 22.90 8.98 22.49
CA LEU A 3 22.69 9.13 21.04
C LEU A 3 23.99 9.48 20.30
N SER A 4 25.15 9.39 20.96
CA SER A 4 26.47 9.75 20.41
C SER A 4 26.84 9.03 19.10
N ALA A 5 26.33 7.82 18.88
CA ALA A 5 26.56 7.03 17.67
C ALA A 5 25.66 7.44 16.48
N TRP A 6 24.71 8.36 16.67
CA TRP A 6 23.77 8.78 15.65
C TRP A 6 24.19 10.12 15.01
N PRO A 7 23.75 10.40 13.77
CA PRO A 7 24.01 11.68 13.13
C PRO A 7 23.59 12.87 13.99
N ALA A 8 24.34 13.97 13.90
CA ALA A 8 24.04 15.20 14.61
C ALA A 8 22.60 15.66 14.32
N GLY A 9 21.85 16.03 15.37
CA GLY A 9 20.44 16.40 15.27
C GLY A 9 19.46 15.24 15.44
N THR A 10 19.93 14.00 15.57
CA THR A 10 19.07 12.85 15.89
C THR A 10 18.43 13.02 17.27
N ARG A 11 17.12 12.82 17.33
CA ARG A 11 16.32 12.86 18.55
C ARG A 11 15.38 11.66 18.63
N LEU A 12 15.15 11.17 19.84
CA LEU A 12 14.14 10.16 20.15
C LEU A 12 12.82 10.84 20.50
N VAL A 13 11.77 10.54 19.75
CA VAL A 13 10.40 10.96 20.08
C VAL A 13 9.67 9.79 20.73
N LEU A 14 9.14 10.01 21.92
CA LEU A 14 8.33 9.02 22.65
C LEU A 14 6.85 9.39 22.62
N ARG A 15 6.02 8.40 22.31
CA ARG A 15 4.56 8.48 22.40
C ARG A 15 4.08 7.55 23.50
N LYS A 16 3.24 8.08 24.38
CA LYS A 16 2.51 7.33 25.40
C LYS A 16 1.05 7.23 24.98
N GLU A 17 0.51 6.01 24.88
CA GLU A 17 -0.89 5.78 24.51
C GLU A 17 -1.54 4.73 25.41
N ARG A 18 -2.84 4.88 25.68
CA ARG A 18 -3.57 3.84 26.41
C ARG A 18 -3.68 2.60 25.52
N PRO A 19 -3.32 1.41 26.04
CA PRO A 19 -3.51 0.17 25.31
C PRO A 19 -4.99 -0.03 25.00
N HIS A 20 -5.29 -0.52 23.79
CA HIS A 20 -6.64 -1.02 23.53
C HIS A 20 -6.88 -2.31 24.33
N PRO A 21 -8.14 -2.64 24.68
CA PRO A 21 -8.46 -3.91 25.34
C PRO A 21 -7.85 -5.10 24.59
N GLY A 22 -7.18 -6.01 25.32
CA GLY A 22 -6.53 -7.20 24.76
C GLY A 22 -5.13 -7.00 24.16
N ALA A 23 -4.52 -5.82 24.26
CA ALA A 23 -3.14 -5.62 23.83
C ALA A 23 -2.15 -6.37 24.74
N GLN A 24 -1.33 -7.27 24.16
CA GLN A 24 -0.17 -7.82 24.86
C GLN A 24 0.98 -6.81 24.81
N LEU A 25 1.30 -6.20 25.95
CA LEU A 25 2.30 -5.15 26.05
C LEU A 25 3.67 -5.75 26.40
N ARG A 26 4.71 -5.35 25.67
CA ARG A 26 6.11 -5.70 25.97
C ARG A 26 6.89 -4.56 26.65
N PHE A 27 6.35 -3.33 26.59
CA PHE A 27 6.97 -2.13 27.14
C PHE A 27 5.85 -1.18 27.62
N THR A 28 5.68 -1.10 28.93
CA THR A 28 4.69 -0.25 29.60
C THR A 28 5.39 0.72 30.54
N ASP A 29 4.81 1.89 30.74
CA ASP A 29 5.22 2.73 31.86
C ASP A 29 4.50 2.35 33.16
N SER A 30 4.83 3.08 34.23
CA SER A 30 4.25 2.90 35.57
C SER A 30 2.71 2.99 35.60
N ASP A 31 2.11 3.65 34.61
CA ASP A 31 0.68 3.88 34.52
C ASP A 31 0.01 2.91 33.53
N GLY A 32 0.72 1.87 33.08
CA GLY A 32 0.23 0.86 32.15
C GLY A 32 0.04 1.36 30.72
N HIS A 33 0.57 2.54 30.36
CA HIS A 33 0.48 3.02 28.99
C HIS A 33 1.51 2.32 28.10
N ARG A 34 1.12 2.07 26.85
CA ARG A 34 2.05 1.64 25.81
C ARG A 34 2.95 2.80 25.45
N VAL A 35 4.26 2.61 25.56
CA VAL A 35 5.24 3.59 25.09
C VAL A 35 5.84 3.11 23.77
N THR A 36 5.76 3.95 22.75
CA THR A 36 6.38 3.70 21.43
C THR A 36 7.34 4.83 21.12
N GLY A 37 8.58 4.50 20.75
CA GLY A 37 9.61 5.46 20.39
C GLY A 37 9.98 5.37 18.91
N PHE A 38 10.31 6.50 18.30
CA PHE A 38 10.95 6.55 16.99
C PHE A 38 12.06 7.61 16.95
N LEU A 39 13.11 7.31 16.20
CA LEU A 39 14.25 8.21 15.99
C LEU A 39 14.01 9.06 14.75
N THR A 40 14.42 10.33 14.80
CA THR A 40 14.41 11.21 13.64
C THR A 40 15.47 12.29 13.77
N ASP A 41 16.07 12.67 12.66
CA ASP A 41 16.94 13.83 12.45
C ASP A 41 16.23 14.94 11.65
N THR A 42 14.91 14.80 11.43
CA THR A 42 14.13 15.79 10.69
C THR A 42 14.16 17.12 11.43
N ALA A 43 14.66 18.16 10.76
CA ALA A 43 14.75 19.51 11.30
C ALA A 43 13.37 20.10 11.67
N ASP A 44 13.37 21.04 12.60
CA ASP A 44 12.15 21.75 12.98
C ASP A 44 11.60 22.56 11.80
N GLY A 45 10.27 22.57 11.66
CA GLY A 45 9.59 23.23 10.54
C GLY A 45 9.64 22.48 9.20
N ALA A 46 10.42 21.40 9.07
CA ALA A 46 10.48 20.63 7.82
C ALA A 46 9.19 19.85 7.50
N ILE A 47 8.38 19.55 8.52
CA ILE A 47 7.08 18.87 8.37
C ILE A 47 5.97 19.77 8.94
N PRO A 48 4.86 19.98 8.21
CA PRO A 48 3.68 20.65 8.73
C PRO A 48 3.19 20.01 10.03
N GLY A 49 2.89 20.83 11.04
CA GLY A 49 2.47 20.34 12.36
C GLY A 49 3.61 19.82 13.23
N GLN A 50 4.88 19.96 12.82
CA GLN A 50 6.08 19.64 13.58
C GLN A 50 6.03 18.26 14.24
N LEU A 51 5.98 18.18 15.58
CA LEU A 51 5.93 16.93 16.32
C LEU A 51 4.70 16.09 15.97
N ALA A 52 3.52 16.71 15.83
CA ALA A 52 2.29 16.01 15.44
C ALA A 52 2.38 15.51 13.99
N GLY A 53 3.01 16.28 13.11
CA GLY A 53 3.28 15.87 11.73
C GLY A 53 4.25 14.68 11.63
N LEU A 54 5.32 14.68 12.44
CA LEU A 54 6.27 13.58 12.56
C LEU A 54 5.59 12.31 13.07
N GLU A 55 4.76 12.44 14.10
CA GLU A 55 3.99 11.34 14.68
C GLU A 55 3.03 10.73 13.65
N LEU A 56 2.30 11.56 12.91
CA LEU A 56 1.40 11.12 11.85
C LEU A 56 2.16 10.41 10.73
N ARG A 57 3.28 10.97 10.26
CA ARG A 57 4.13 10.34 9.25
C ARG A 57 4.63 8.97 9.71
N HIS A 58 5.04 8.86 10.98
CA HIS A 58 5.46 7.59 11.56
C HIS A 58 4.30 6.58 11.59
N ARG A 59 3.07 6.99 11.97
CA ARG A 59 1.88 6.11 11.87
C ARG A 59 1.60 5.65 10.45
N GLN A 60 1.84 6.52 9.47
CA GLN A 60 1.63 6.18 8.06
C GLN A 60 2.62 5.13 7.55
N HIS A 61 3.73 4.86 8.27
CA HIS A 61 4.64 3.76 7.93
C HIS A 61 3.93 2.41 7.87
N ALA A 62 2.88 2.21 8.67
CA ALA A 62 2.03 1.01 8.62
C ALA A 62 1.44 0.77 7.21
N ARG A 63 1.25 1.82 6.40
CA ARG A 63 0.82 1.68 4.99
C ARG A 63 1.89 0.98 4.15
N VAL A 64 3.16 1.30 4.36
CA VAL A 64 4.29 0.66 3.63
C VAL A 64 4.36 -0.81 4.01
N GLU A 65 4.28 -1.13 5.29
CA GLU A 65 4.27 -2.51 5.78
C GLU A 65 3.09 -3.31 5.20
N ASP A 66 1.91 -2.70 5.11
CA ASP A 66 0.75 -3.32 4.49
C ASP A 66 0.97 -3.59 2.99
N ARG A 67 1.60 -2.66 2.26
CA ARG A 67 1.96 -2.87 0.85
C ARG A 67 2.99 -3.98 0.67
N ILE A 68 4.00 -4.06 1.54
CA ILE A 68 4.98 -5.17 1.53
C ILE A 68 4.28 -6.51 1.78
N ARG A 69 3.33 -6.56 2.73
CA ARG A 69 2.53 -7.74 2.99
C ARG A 69 1.72 -8.17 1.77
N GLN A 70 1.09 -7.23 1.06
CA GLN A 70 0.37 -7.52 -0.18
C GLN A 70 1.31 -7.98 -1.31
N ALA A 71 2.48 -7.35 -1.48
CA ALA A 71 3.48 -7.76 -2.48
C ALA A 71 4.00 -9.19 -2.23
N LYS A 72 4.18 -9.59 -0.97
CA LYS A 72 4.51 -10.98 -0.60
C LYS A 72 3.42 -11.95 -1.03
N ALA A 73 2.15 -11.56 -1.01
CA ALA A 73 1.04 -12.40 -1.48
C ALA A 73 0.97 -12.53 -3.02
N THR A 74 1.67 -11.69 -3.79
CA THR A 74 1.64 -11.69 -5.26
C THR A 74 2.91 -12.16 -5.96
N GLY A 75 4.02 -12.33 -5.24
CA GLY A 75 5.26 -12.83 -5.84
C GLY A 75 6.56 -12.50 -5.10
N LEU A 76 6.52 -11.61 -4.09
CA LEU A 76 7.71 -11.20 -3.34
C LEU A 76 8.11 -12.19 -2.24
N ARG A 77 7.27 -13.18 -1.89
CA ARG A 77 7.54 -14.07 -0.76
C ARG A 77 8.75 -14.95 -0.99
N ASN A 78 8.88 -15.50 -2.20
CA ASN A 78 9.96 -16.39 -2.61
C ASN A 78 10.41 -15.99 -4.01
N LEU A 79 11.72 -15.78 -4.19
CA LEU A 79 12.30 -15.48 -5.49
C LEU A 79 12.51 -16.81 -6.25
N PRO A 80 12.02 -16.95 -7.49
CA PRO A 80 11.86 -18.25 -8.11
C PRO A 80 13.12 -18.80 -8.79
N PHE A 81 14.18 -17.99 -8.93
CA PHE A 81 15.38 -18.36 -9.69
C PHE A 81 16.59 -18.60 -8.78
N SER A 82 17.53 -19.42 -9.23
CA SER A 82 18.83 -19.60 -8.58
C SER A 82 19.80 -18.46 -8.88
N ALA A 83 19.64 -17.78 -10.03
CA ALA A 83 20.49 -16.68 -10.47
C ALA A 83 20.03 -15.33 -9.89
N PHE A 84 20.99 -14.51 -9.45
CA PHE A 84 20.72 -13.19 -8.90
C PHE A 84 20.03 -12.26 -9.93
N ASP A 85 20.56 -12.15 -11.14
CA ASP A 85 20.03 -11.24 -12.16
C ASP A 85 18.58 -11.58 -12.55
N ALA A 86 18.25 -12.88 -12.60
CA ALA A 86 16.88 -13.33 -12.86
C ALA A 86 15.93 -12.95 -11.71
N ASN A 87 16.39 -13.02 -10.46
CA ASN A 87 15.64 -12.58 -9.30
C ASN A 87 15.53 -11.05 -9.20
N ALA A 88 16.53 -10.31 -9.66
CA ALA A 88 16.45 -8.86 -9.79
C ALA A 88 15.38 -8.47 -10.81
N ALA A 89 15.36 -9.10 -12.00
CA ALA A 89 14.29 -8.91 -12.98
C ALA A 89 12.91 -9.31 -12.43
N TRP A 90 12.83 -10.40 -11.66
CA TRP A 90 11.59 -10.80 -10.98
C TRP A 90 11.10 -9.73 -10.00
N LEU A 91 12.00 -9.14 -9.21
CA LEU A 91 11.66 -8.08 -8.29
C LEU A 91 11.05 -6.88 -9.02
N GLU A 92 11.66 -6.43 -10.12
CA GLU A 92 11.14 -5.33 -10.94
C GLU A 92 9.73 -5.63 -11.48
N ILE A 93 9.47 -6.86 -11.92
CA ILE A 93 8.14 -7.28 -12.36
C ILE A 93 7.12 -7.19 -11.23
N VAL A 94 7.47 -7.64 -10.02
CA VAL A 94 6.60 -7.58 -8.84
C VAL A 94 6.32 -6.13 -8.42
N LEU A 95 7.32 -5.25 -8.49
CA LEU A 95 7.16 -3.82 -8.20
C LEU A 95 6.24 -3.15 -9.23
N ALA A 96 6.48 -3.38 -10.52
CA ALA A 96 5.63 -2.86 -11.59
C ALA A 96 4.17 -3.36 -11.47
N ALA A 97 3.96 -4.63 -11.15
CA ALA A 97 2.62 -5.17 -10.90
C ALA A 97 1.94 -4.48 -9.71
N THR A 98 2.69 -4.25 -8.62
CA THR A 98 2.20 -3.57 -7.42
C THR A 98 1.74 -2.15 -7.73
N ASP A 99 2.54 -1.41 -8.51
CA ASP A 99 2.21 -0.06 -8.95
C ASP A 99 0.96 -0.04 -9.84
N LEU A 100 0.89 -0.93 -10.83
CA LEU A 100 -0.28 -1.05 -11.71
C LEU A 100 -1.56 -1.33 -10.91
N ILE A 101 -1.50 -2.22 -9.93
CA ILE A 101 -2.64 -2.51 -9.04
C ILE A 101 -3.01 -1.28 -8.20
N ALA A 102 -2.02 -0.59 -7.62
CA ALA A 102 -2.25 0.59 -6.80
C ALA A 102 -2.95 1.69 -7.60
N TRP A 103 -2.43 2.02 -8.78
CA TRP A 103 -3.01 3.02 -9.68
C TRP A 103 -4.39 2.60 -10.19
N THR A 104 -4.58 1.33 -10.55
CA THR A 104 -5.88 0.79 -10.97
C THR A 104 -6.93 0.98 -9.87
N LYS A 105 -6.59 0.67 -8.61
CA LYS A 105 -7.48 0.88 -7.46
C LYS A 105 -7.75 2.36 -7.19
N LEU A 106 -6.71 3.19 -7.24
CA LEU A 106 -6.78 4.62 -6.93
C LEU A 106 -7.62 5.40 -7.96
N ILE A 107 -7.50 5.07 -9.25
CA ILE A 107 -8.18 5.78 -10.34
C ILE A 107 -9.53 5.12 -10.67
N GLY A 108 -9.55 3.80 -10.80
CA GLY A 108 -10.69 3.07 -11.35
C GLY A 108 -11.81 2.86 -10.33
N PHE A 109 -11.49 2.65 -9.06
CA PHE A 109 -12.44 2.17 -8.05
C PHE A 109 -12.77 3.23 -6.98
N THR A 110 -12.65 4.52 -7.30
CA THR A 110 -12.94 5.63 -6.37
C THR A 110 -14.35 5.58 -5.77
N GLU A 111 -15.34 5.12 -6.54
CA GLU A 111 -16.75 4.96 -6.12
C GLU A 111 -17.07 3.54 -5.63
N ASP A 112 -16.10 2.63 -5.56
CA ASP A 112 -16.27 1.27 -5.05
C ASP A 112 -15.23 1.00 -3.94
N PRO A 113 -15.50 1.44 -2.69
CA PRO A 113 -14.57 1.31 -1.59
C PRO A 113 -14.18 -0.14 -1.29
N ASP A 114 -15.10 -1.08 -1.52
CA ASP A 114 -14.87 -2.50 -1.30
C ASP A 114 -13.79 -3.03 -2.25
N LEU A 115 -13.85 -2.69 -3.54
CA LEU A 115 -12.81 -3.07 -4.49
C LEU A 115 -11.54 -2.23 -4.35
N ALA A 116 -11.64 -0.94 -4.03
CA ALA A 116 -10.50 -0.06 -3.84
C ALA A 116 -9.63 -0.46 -2.63
N ARG A 117 -10.24 -0.99 -1.57
CA ARG A 117 -9.55 -1.31 -0.31
C ARG A 117 -9.35 -2.80 -0.07
N CYS A 118 -9.94 -3.69 -0.88
CA CYS A 118 -9.79 -5.13 -0.66
C CYS A 118 -8.34 -5.59 -0.76
N GLU A 119 -8.06 -6.71 -0.08
CA GLU A 119 -6.83 -7.46 -0.19
C GLU A 119 -6.53 -7.86 -1.64
N ILE A 120 -5.24 -8.01 -1.95
CA ILE A 120 -4.82 -8.34 -3.31
C ILE A 120 -5.36 -9.69 -3.79
N ALA A 121 -5.50 -10.68 -2.92
CA ALA A 121 -6.12 -11.96 -3.26
C ALA A 121 -7.59 -11.78 -3.70
N ALA A 122 -8.34 -10.94 -2.99
CA ALA A 122 -9.71 -10.60 -3.34
C ALA A 122 -9.76 -9.80 -4.64
N PHE A 123 -8.89 -8.80 -4.82
CA PHE A 123 -8.83 -8.03 -6.06
C PHE A 123 -8.48 -8.89 -7.27
N ARG A 124 -7.55 -9.84 -7.11
CA ARG A 124 -7.20 -10.80 -8.16
C ARG A 124 -8.42 -11.60 -8.59
N TYR A 125 -9.14 -12.19 -7.63
CA TYR A 125 -10.34 -12.96 -7.90
C TYR A 125 -11.46 -12.12 -8.53
N ARG A 126 -11.73 -10.92 -8.00
CA ARG A 126 -12.88 -10.10 -8.38
C ARG A 126 -12.69 -9.35 -9.69
N VAL A 127 -11.47 -8.90 -9.98
CA VAL A 127 -11.16 -7.95 -11.07
C VAL A 127 -10.17 -8.51 -12.08
N LEU A 128 -9.08 -9.13 -11.64
CA LEU A 128 -7.99 -9.55 -12.55
C LEU A 128 -8.14 -10.97 -13.11
N HIS A 129 -9.06 -11.76 -12.56
CA HIS A 129 -9.29 -13.16 -12.97
C HIS A 129 -10.38 -13.30 -14.04
N VAL A 130 -11.29 -12.33 -14.16
CA VAL A 130 -12.38 -12.41 -15.13
C VAL A 130 -11.84 -12.41 -16.56
N ALA A 131 -12.38 -13.29 -17.40
CA ALA A 131 -12.06 -13.28 -18.81
C ALA A 131 -12.56 -11.99 -19.45
N ALA A 132 -11.66 -11.29 -20.14
CA ALA A 132 -11.95 -10.04 -20.81
C ALA A 132 -11.23 -9.97 -22.16
N ARG A 133 -11.82 -9.24 -23.11
CA ARG A 133 -11.20 -8.94 -24.42
C ARG A 133 -11.20 -7.44 -24.67
N ILE A 134 -10.04 -6.91 -25.03
CA ILE A 134 -9.90 -5.54 -25.51
C ILE A 134 -10.01 -5.56 -27.03
N THR A 135 -11.00 -4.85 -27.58
CA THR A 135 -11.20 -4.71 -29.02
C THR A 135 -10.97 -3.26 -29.44
N ARG A 136 -10.33 -3.06 -30.59
CA ARG A 136 -10.10 -1.73 -31.18
C ARG A 136 -10.86 -1.65 -32.50
N GLY A 137 -11.67 -0.61 -32.68
CA GLY A 137 -12.45 -0.41 -33.91
C GLY A 137 -13.09 0.96 -33.95
N ALA A 138 -13.25 1.54 -35.14
CA ALA A 138 -13.82 2.88 -35.33
C ALA A 138 -13.21 3.95 -34.39
N ARG A 139 -11.88 3.94 -34.23
CA ARG A 139 -11.11 4.81 -33.32
C ARG A 139 -11.49 4.69 -31.83
N GLN A 140 -12.20 3.63 -31.43
CA GLN A 140 -12.59 3.36 -30.05
C GLN A 140 -11.90 2.10 -29.52
N VAL A 141 -11.52 2.14 -28.24
CA VAL A 141 -11.04 0.98 -27.48
C VAL A 141 -12.17 0.53 -26.56
N ARG A 142 -12.62 -0.72 -26.72
CA ARG A 142 -13.73 -1.30 -25.95
C ARG A 142 -13.25 -2.48 -25.13
N LEU A 143 -13.67 -2.53 -23.88
CA LEU A 143 -13.49 -3.67 -22.99
C LEU A 143 -14.75 -4.55 -23.06
N ARG A 144 -14.59 -5.81 -23.44
CA ARG A 144 -15.67 -6.82 -23.44
C ARG A 144 -15.42 -7.76 -22.27
N ILE A 145 -16.37 -7.82 -21.33
CA ILE A 145 -16.36 -8.73 -20.18
C ILE A 145 -17.69 -9.48 -20.12
N ASP A 146 -17.73 -10.58 -19.39
CA ASP A 146 -18.98 -11.29 -19.11
C ASP A 146 -19.93 -10.38 -18.31
N ALA A 147 -21.13 -10.16 -18.85
CA ALA A 147 -22.15 -9.31 -18.23
C ALA A 147 -22.74 -9.92 -16.94
N THR A 148 -22.65 -11.24 -16.77
CA THR A 148 -23.13 -11.96 -15.59
C THR A 148 -22.12 -11.97 -14.44
N TRP A 149 -20.87 -11.56 -14.70
CA TRP A 149 -19.85 -11.48 -13.66
C TRP A 149 -20.27 -10.47 -12.59
N ARG A 150 -20.20 -10.88 -11.31
CA ARG A 150 -20.70 -10.10 -10.17
C ARG A 150 -20.16 -8.66 -10.12
N TRP A 151 -18.91 -8.45 -10.53
CA TRP A 151 -18.25 -7.13 -10.51
C TRP A 151 -18.19 -6.45 -11.89
N ALA A 152 -18.92 -6.93 -12.90
CA ALA A 152 -18.84 -6.42 -14.27
C ALA A 152 -19.11 -4.90 -14.36
N LYS A 153 -20.14 -4.41 -13.66
CA LYS A 153 -20.48 -2.98 -13.64
C LYS A 153 -19.34 -2.14 -13.05
N ALA A 154 -18.77 -2.57 -11.93
CA ALA A 154 -17.65 -1.87 -11.29
C ALA A 154 -16.40 -1.85 -12.17
N ILE A 155 -16.08 -2.98 -12.81
CA ILE A 155 -14.94 -3.08 -13.76
C ILE A 155 -15.15 -2.17 -14.97
N THR A 156 -16.36 -2.11 -15.50
CA THR A 156 -16.70 -1.25 -16.65
C THR A 156 -16.59 0.22 -16.29
N ALA A 157 -17.09 0.63 -15.12
CA ALA A 157 -16.93 2.00 -14.63
C ALA A 157 -15.46 2.36 -14.40
N ALA A 158 -14.70 1.45 -13.78
CA ALA A 158 -13.26 1.61 -13.57
C ALA A 158 -12.49 1.78 -14.89
N TRP A 159 -12.81 0.97 -15.91
CA TRP A 159 -12.23 1.09 -17.24
C TRP A 159 -12.47 2.48 -17.85
N ILE A 160 -13.69 3.01 -17.76
CA ILE A 160 -14.02 4.34 -18.29
C ILE A 160 -13.22 5.43 -17.56
N ARG A 161 -13.15 5.39 -16.23
CA ARG A 161 -12.37 6.36 -15.43
C ARG A 161 -10.88 6.32 -15.78
N ILE A 162 -10.30 5.12 -15.84
CA ILE A 162 -8.88 4.94 -16.20
C ILE A 162 -8.62 5.48 -17.60
N ARG A 163 -9.49 5.21 -18.57
CA ARG A 163 -9.34 5.73 -19.94
C ARG A 163 -9.42 7.25 -20.01
N ALA A 164 -10.28 7.88 -19.20
CA ALA A 164 -10.43 9.33 -19.14
C ALA A 164 -9.24 10.04 -18.45
N ALA A 165 -8.53 9.36 -17.55
CA ALA A 165 -7.40 9.95 -16.81
C ALA A 165 -6.15 10.17 -17.67
N PHE A 166 -6.07 9.56 -18.86
CA PHE A 166 -4.88 9.60 -19.73
C PHE A 166 -5.20 10.04 -21.18
N THR A 167 -6.36 10.66 -21.38
CA THR A 167 -6.77 11.31 -22.65
C THR A 167 -6.73 12.80 -22.50
#